data_AF-A0A382QHI5-F1
#
_entry.id   AF-A0A382QHI5-F1
#
_cell.length_a   1.000
_cell.length_b   1.000
_cell.length_c   1.000
_cell.angle_alpha   90.00
_cell.angle_beta   90.00
_cell.angle_gamma   90.00
#
_symmetry.space_group_name_H-M   'P 1'
#
loop_
_entity.id
_entity.type
_entity.pdbx_description
1 polymer ?
#
loop_
_entity_poly.entity_id
_entity_poly.type
_entity_poly.pdbx_seq_one_letter_code
_entity_poly.pdbx_strand_id
1 'polypeptide(L)' 'MTDVERLRSLIRTMRLPRFRKDNLDNKHGLLWLARNMGMKNSEHPKYPEAVEQLKKMLREKLYKS' A
#
# COMPACT_ATOMS: atom_id res chain seq x y z
N MET A 1 2.12 -13.67 -9.08
CA MET A 1 2.23 -12.30 -8.58
C MET A 1 1.96 -12.31 -7.09
N THR A 2 2.90 -11.85 -6.26
CA THR A 2 2.77 -11.77 -4.81
C THR A 2 1.90 -10.58 -4.39
N ASP A 3 1.42 -10.58 -3.15
CA ASP A 3 0.65 -9.46 -2.60
C ASP A 3 1.44 -8.13 -2.62
N VAL A 4 2.77 -8.22 -2.41
CA VAL A 4 3.69 -7.08 -2.50
C VAL A 4 3.78 -6.56 -3.94
N GLU A 5 3.99 -7.44 -4.91
CA GLU A 5 4.06 -7.07 -6.33
C GLU A 5 2.75 -6.42 -6.81
N ARG A 6 1.60 -6.97 -6.37
CA ARG A 6 0.28 -6.41 -6.66
C ARG A 6 0.16 -4.99 -6.10
N LEU A 7 0.44 -4.80 -4.81
CA LEU A 7 0.37 -3.48 -4.20
C LEU A 7 1.32 -2.50 -4.88
N ARG A 8 2.56 -2.91 -5.16
CA ARG A 8 3.56 -2.10 -5.88
C ARG A 8 3.06 -1.64 -7.25
N SER A 9 2.40 -2.53 -8.00
CA SER A 9 1.80 -2.21 -9.31
C SER A 9 0.68 -1.18 -9.19
N LEU A 10 -0.20 -1.32 -8.19
CA LEU A 10 -1.34 -0.43 -7.97
C LEU A 10 -0.89 0.99 -7.60
N ILE A 11 0.12 1.11 -6.73
CA ILE A 11 0.60 2.40 -6.23
C ILE A 11 1.68 3.03 -7.12
N ARG A 12 2.13 2.34 -8.19
CA ARG A 12 3.22 2.80 -9.06
C ARG A 12 2.96 4.20 -9.61
N THR A 13 1.73 4.46 -10.05
CA THR A 13 1.29 5.72 -10.67
C THR A 13 0.75 6.75 -9.66
N MET A 14 0.66 6.38 -8.38
CA MET A 14 0.17 7.28 -7.33
C MET A 14 1.23 8.32 -6.93
N ARG A 15 0.75 9.47 -6.44
CA ARG A 15 1.57 10.53 -5.82
C ARG A 15 2.01 10.10 -4.43
N LEU A 16 3.08 9.31 -4.38
CA LEU A 16 3.76 8.84 -3.18
C LEU A 16 5.28 8.95 -3.38
N PRO A 17 6.07 9.23 -2.33
CA PRO A 17 7.53 9.20 -2.41
C PRO A 17 8.04 7.82 -2.86
N ARG A 18 9.05 7.77 -3.73
CA ARG A 18 9.59 6.50 -4.28
C ARG A 18 9.99 5.51 -3.18
N PHE A 19 10.76 5.97 -2.19
CA PHE A 19 11.19 5.13 -1.06
C PHE A 19 10.04 4.50 -0.24
N ARG A 20 8.82 5.05 -0.31
CA ARG A 20 7.63 4.47 0.35
C ARG A 20 6.98 3.38 -0.51
N LYS A 21 7.17 3.40 -1.82
CA LYS A 21 6.71 2.36 -2.76
C LYS A 21 7.61 1.12 -2.74
N ASP A 22 8.85 1.28 -2.28
CA ASP A 22 9.83 0.19 -2.18
C ASP A 22 9.71 -0.54 -0.84
N ASN A 23 9.37 0.17 0.24
CA ASN A 23 9.21 -0.36 1.59
C ASN A 23 7.84 -1.02 1.84
N LEU A 24 7.49 -2.06 1.09
CA LEU A 24 6.21 -2.79 1.25
C LEU A 24 6.33 -4.08 2.07
N ASP A 25 7.56 -4.54 2.33
CA ASP A 25 7.82 -5.82 2.97
C ASP A 25 7.77 -5.78 4.50
N ASN A 26 7.76 -4.57 5.09
CA ASN A 26 7.70 -4.39 6.54
C ASN A 26 6.41 -3.69 6.99
N LYS A 27 6.00 -3.93 8.24
CA LYS A 27 4.77 -3.41 8.85
C LYS A 27 4.75 -1.88 8.88
N HIS A 28 5.88 -1.23 9.13
CA HIS A 28 5.97 0.23 9.23
C HIS A 28 5.68 0.93 7.90
N GLY A 29 6.14 0.37 6.79
CA GLY A 29 5.86 0.87 5.44
C GLY A 29 4.38 0.80 5.09
N LEU A 30 3.74 -0.34 5.38
CA LEU A 30 2.30 -0.52 5.17
C LEU A 30 1.47 0.44 6.05
N LEU A 31 1.83 0.61 7.32
CA LEU A 31 1.15 1.57 8.22
C LEU A 31 1.30 3.02 7.74
N TRP A 32 2.47 3.38 7.21
CA TRP A 32 2.67 4.71 6.63
C TRP A 32 1.75 4.93 5.43
N LEU A 33 1.63 3.94 4.53
CA LEU A 33 0.72 4.01 3.38
C LEU A 33 -0.73 4.14 3.83
N ALA A 34 -1.15 3.38 4.85
CA ALA A 34 -2.52 3.42 5.34
C ALA A 34 -2.90 4.82 5.87
N ARG A 35 -1.94 5.53 6.47
CA ARG A 35 -2.13 6.89 6.98
C ARG A 35 -2.08 7.96 5.89
N ASN A 36 -1.22 7.81 4.88
CA ASN A 36 -0.86 8.91 3.99
C ASN A 36 -1.39 8.78 2.56
N MET A 37 -1.68 7.56 2.09
CA MET A 37 -2.00 7.33 0.68
C MET A 37 -3.27 8.06 0.23
N GLY A 38 -4.25 8.23 1.12
CA GLY A 38 -5.51 8.91 0.80
C GLY A 38 -5.38 10.41 0.50
N MET A 39 -4.44 11.13 1.13
CA MET A 39 -4.39 12.60 1.10
C MET A 39 -4.26 13.21 -0.31
N LYS A 40 -3.61 12.50 -1.23
CA LYS A 40 -3.35 12.98 -2.61
C LYS A 40 -3.81 11.98 -3.68
N ASN A 41 -4.40 10.85 -3.29
CA ASN A 41 -4.74 9.78 -4.22
C ASN A 41 -6.17 9.28 -4.08
N SER A 42 -7.03 9.89 -3.24
CA SER A 42 -8.43 9.46 -3.07
C SER A 42 -9.22 9.37 -4.38
N GLU A 43 -8.92 10.25 -5.33
CA GLU A 43 -9.55 10.29 -6.66
C GLU A 43 -8.83 9.45 -7.72
N HIS A 44 -7.69 8.82 -7.38
CA HIS A 44 -6.95 8.01 -8.33
C HIS A 44 -7.74 6.73 -8.66
N PRO A 45 -7.91 6.33 -9.94
CA PRO A 45 -8.76 5.19 -10.32
C PRO A 45 -8.40 3.87 -9.61
N LYS A 46 -7.11 3.65 -9.32
CA LYS A 46 -6.61 2.45 -8.63
C LYS A 46 -6.62 2.55 -7.09
N TYR A 47 -7.05 3.67 -6.53
CA TYR A 47 -7.02 3.89 -5.08
C TYR A 47 -7.87 2.90 -4.29
N PRO A 48 -9.15 2.64 -4.66
CA PRO A 48 -9.97 1.68 -3.92
C PRO A 48 -9.31 0.28 -3.85
N GLU A 49 -8.78 -0.18 -4.98
CA GLU A 49 -8.11 -1.48 -5.07
C GLU A 49 -6.80 -1.51 -4.27
N ALA A 50 -6.01 -0.44 -4.30
CA ALA A 50 -4.78 -0.34 -3.50
C ALA A 50 -5.07 -0.36 -2.01
N VAL A 51 -6.15 0.29 -1.57
CA VAL A 51 -6.58 0.29 -0.16
C VAL A 51 -6.99 -1.10 0.29
N GLU A 52 -7.76 -1.84 -0.51
CA GLU A 52 -8.17 -3.20 -0.15
C GLU A 52 -6.98 -4.16 -0.09
N GLN A 53 -6.06 -4.08 -1.04
CA GLN A 53 -4.82 -4.85 -1.02
C GLN A 53 -3.96 -4.52 0.21
N LEU A 54 -3.84 -3.24 0.55
CA LEU A 54 -3.11 -2.77 1.73
C LEU A 54 -3.72 -3.30 3.03
N LYS A 55 -5.06 -3.25 3.17
CA LYS A 55 -5.78 -3.79 4.32
C LYS A 55 -5.57 -5.30 4.48
N LYS A 56 -5.60 -6.05 3.37
CA LYS A 56 -5.30 -7.49 3.36
C LYS A 56 -3.90 -7.76 3.94
N MET A 57 -2.88 -7.10 3.41
CA MET A 57 -1.49 -7.28 3.87
C MET A 57 -1.28 -6.87 5.34
N LEU A 58 -1.94 -5.79 5.80
CA LEU A 58 -1.88 -5.37 7.19
C LEU A 58 -2.50 -6.41 8.13
N ARG A 59 -3.66 -6.99 7.77
CA ARG A 59 -4.28 -8.07 8.56
C ARG A 59 -3.32 -9.26 8.68
N GLU A 60 -2.78 -9.74 7.57
CA GLU A 60 -1.86 -10.87 7.58
C GLU A 60 -0.60 -10.64 8.42
N LYS A 61 -0.02 -9.43 8.38
CA LYS A 61 1.12 -9.09 9.24
C LYS A 61 0.75 -8.90 10.71
N LEU A 62 -0.48 -8.50 11.03
CA LEU A 62 -0.94 -8.40 12.41
C LEU A 62 -1.15 -9.79 13.05
N TYR A 63 -1.65 -10.77 12.28
CA TYR A 63 -1.86 -12.13 12.79
C TYR A 63 -0.59 -13.00 12.83
N LYS A 64 0.48 -12.58 12.15
CA LYS A 64 1.79 -13.26 12.15
C LYS A 64 2.80 -12.69 13.16
N SER A 65 2.41 -11.66 13.91
CA SER A 65 3.27 -10.91 14.83
C SER A 65 3.09 -11.32 16.28
#